data_AF-A0A7K9X866-F1
#
_entry.id   AF-A0A7K9X866-F1
#
_cell.length_a   1.000
_cell.length_b   1.000
_cell.length_c   1.000
_cell.angle_alpha   90.00
_cell.angle_beta   90.00
_cell.angle_gamma   90.00
#
_symmetry.space_group_name_H-M   'P 1'
#
loop_
_entity.id
_entity.type
_entity.pdbx_description
1 polymer ?
#
loop_
_entity_poly.entity_id
_entity_poly.type
_entity_poly.pdbx_seq_one_letter_code
_entity_poly.pdbx_strand_id
1 'polypeptide(L)'
;SEAVDRIYNEYIGNAENRAQVRDGLLDAIGDPLFVLSAIEVARYHRDAGNPVYFYEFQHRPSSATGVVPEFVKADHADEIAFVFGKPFLAGDV
;
A
#
# COMPACT_ATOMS: atom_id res chain seq x y z
N SER A 1 -7.86 -9.45 23.03
CA SER A 1 -7.24 -10.70 22.56
C SER A 1 -5.78 -10.38 22.41
N GLU A 2 -4.84 -11.17 22.95
CA GLU A 2 -3.41 -10.81 22.98
C GLU A 2 -2.89 -10.35 21.60
N ALA A 3 -3.33 -11.01 20.53
CA ALA A 3 -2.97 -10.62 19.16
C ALA A 3 -3.52 -9.24 18.77
N VAL A 4 -4.79 -8.97 19.06
CA VAL A 4 -5.43 -7.68 18.79
C VAL A 4 -4.78 -6.56 19.61
N ASP A 5 -4.46 -6.84 20.87
CA ASP A 5 -3.86 -5.86 21.77
C ASP A 5 -2.43 -5.50 21.31
N ARG A 6 -1.67 -6.48 20.80
CA ARG A 6 -0.36 -6.24 20.17
C ARG A 6 -0.46 -5.39 18.90
N ILE A 7 -1.38 -5.73 17.99
CA ILE A 7 -1.59 -4.95 16.77
C ILE A 7 -2.00 -3.51 17.11
N TYR A 8 -2.93 -3.34 18.06
CA TYR A 8 -3.34 -2.02 18.49
C TYR A 8 -2.16 -1.20 19.03
N ASN A 9 -1.34 -1.78 19.91
CA ASN A 9 -0.21 -1.06 20.50
C ASN A 9 0.86 -0.69 19.47
N GLU A 10 1.12 -1.57 18.50
CA GLU A 10 2.11 -1.32 17.43
C GLU A 10 1.68 -0.17 16.50
N TYR A 11 0.44 -0.21 16.01
CA TYR A 11 0.01 0.69 14.94
C TYR A 11 -0.73 1.95 15.43
N ILE A 12 -1.40 1.88 16.59
CA ILE A 12 -2.33 2.92 17.05
C ILE A 12 -1.97 3.44 18.45
N GLY A 13 -1.23 2.68 19.25
CA GLY A 13 -0.99 2.95 20.68
C GLY A 13 -0.40 4.32 21.01
N ASN A 14 0.34 4.93 20.07
CA ASN A 14 0.98 6.23 20.23
C ASN A 14 0.30 7.36 19.43
N ALA A 15 -0.90 7.13 18.88
CA ALA A 15 -1.60 8.13 18.07
C ALA A 15 -2.12 9.30 18.94
N GLU A 16 -1.70 10.52 18.60
CA GLU A 16 -2.04 11.78 19.28
C GLU A 16 -3.32 12.43 18.73
N ASN A 17 -3.75 12.04 17.52
CA ASN A 17 -4.89 12.65 16.86
C ASN A 17 -5.63 11.66 15.94
N ARG A 18 -6.83 12.07 15.50
CA ARG A 18 -7.71 11.23 14.67
C ARG A 18 -7.10 10.83 13.32
N ALA A 19 -6.21 11.65 12.74
CA ALA A 19 -5.55 11.31 11.48
C ALA A 19 -4.53 10.19 11.70
N GLN A 20 -3.73 10.25 12.77
CA GLN A 20 -2.80 9.17 13.13
C GLN A 20 -3.52 7.87 13.48
N VAL A 21 -4.68 7.93 14.14
CA VAL A 21 -5.51 6.72 14.38
C VAL A 21 -5.99 6.11 13.06
N ARG A 22 -6.44 6.93 12.11
CA ARG A 22 -6.83 6.45 10.77
C ARG A 22 -5.65 5.81 10.05
N ASP A 23 -4.52 6.50 10.00
CA ASP A 23 -3.35 6.02 9.24
C ASP A 23 -2.82 4.72 9.84
N GLY A 24 -2.68 4.65 11.17
CA GLY A 24 -2.31 3.41 11.86
C GLY A 24 -3.28 2.26 11.66
N LEU A 25 -4.59 2.53 11.62
CA LEU A 25 -5.59 1.50 11.31
C LEU A 25 -5.45 0.98 9.86
N LEU A 26 -5.22 1.87 8.91
CA LEU A 26 -5.03 1.50 7.50
C LEU A 26 -3.74 0.68 7.32
N ASP A 27 -2.66 1.07 7.98
CA ASP A 27 -1.38 0.33 7.98
C ASP A 27 -1.54 -1.05 8.64
N ALA A 28 -2.24 -1.14 9.79
CA ALA A 28 -2.51 -2.40 10.48
C ALA A 28 -3.29 -3.41 9.64
N ILE A 29 -4.07 -2.94 8.66
CA ILE A 29 -4.80 -3.78 7.70
C ILE A 29 -3.92 -4.09 6.48
N GLY A 30 -3.25 -3.09 5.92
CA GLY A 30 -2.48 -3.19 4.68
C GLY A 30 -1.21 -4.03 4.82
N ASP A 31 -0.46 -3.85 5.91
CA ASP A 31 0.82 -4.52 6.14
C ASP A 31 0.71 -6.05 6.15
N PRO A 32 -0.17 -6.68 6.94
CA PRO A 32 -0.28 -8.14 6.93
C PRO A 32 -0.89 -8.67 5.62
N LEU A 33 -1.86 -7.96 5.04
CA LEU A 33 -2.55 -8.44 3.83
C LEU A 33 -1.69 -8.37 2.57
N PHE A 34 -0.83 -7.34 2.45
CA PHE A 34 -0.09 -7.08 1.22
C PHE A 34 1.43 -7.02 1.46
N VAL A 35 1.90 -6.12 2.34
CA VAL A 35 3.32 -5.77 2.43
C VAL A 35 4.17 -6.92 2.99
N LEU A 36 3.86 -7.36 4.22
CA LEU A 36 4.60 -8.43 4.89
C LEU A 36 4.49 -9.75 4.14
N SER A 37 3.29 -10.05 3.63
CA SER A 37 3.04 -11.24 2.81
C SER A 37 3.87 -11.23 1.52
N ALA A 38 3.93 -10.10 0.79
CA ALA A 38 4.73 -9.99 -0.42
C ALA A 38 6.24 -10.08 -0.13
N ILE A 39 6.70 -9.48 0.96
CA ILE A 39 8.11 -9.58 1.41
C ILE A 39 8.47 -11.02 1.75
N GLU A 40 7.59 -11.74 2.45
CA GLU A 40 7.83 -13.13 2.82
C GLU A 40 7.94 -14.03 1.58
N VAL A 41 7.02 -13.89 0.63
CA VAL A 41 7.08 -14.60 -0.65
C VAL A 41 8.36 -14.27 -1.43
N ALA A 42 8.73 -12.98 -1.50
CA ALA A 42 9.97 -12.55 -2.16
C ALA A 42 11.22 -13.16 -1.52
N ARG A 43 11.26 -13.25 -0.18
CA ARG A 43 12.36 -13.89 0.57
C ARG A 43 12.43 -15.38 0.27
N TYR A 44 11.31 -16.11 0.35
CA TYR A 44 11.30 -17.54 0.01
C TYR A 44 11.74 -17.80 -1.43
N HIS A 45 11.31 -16.98 -2.39
CA HIS A 45 11.70 -17.15 -3.79
C HIS A 45 13.20 -16.93 -4.00
N ARG A 46 13.76 -15.89 -3.36
CA ARG A 46 15.21 -15.60 -3.34
C ARG A 46 15.99 -16.72 -2.67
N ASP A 47 15.55 -17.19 -1.50
CA ASP A 47 16.27 -18.19 -0.71
C ASP A 47 16.26 -19.57 -1.40
N ALA A 48 15.31 -19.81 -2.30
CA ALA A 48 15.30 -20.94 -3.22
C ALA A 48 16.27 -20.79 -4.43
N GLY A 49 17.04 -19.69 -4.50
CA GLY A 49 18.05 -19.45 -5.54
C GLY A 49 17.54 -18.75 -6.80
N ASN A 50 16.31 -18.23 -6.81
CA ASN A 50 15.72 -17.57 -7.98
C ASN A 50 15.96 -16.05 -7.97
N PRO A 51 16.07 -15.41 -9.14
CA PRO A 51 16.12 -13.96 -9.23
C PRO A 51 14.78 -13.34 -8.79
N VAL A 52 14.84 -12.29 -7.97
CA VAL A 52 13.68 -11.54 -7.48
C VAL A 52 13.87 -10.05 -7.75
N TYR A 53 12.83 -9.42 -8.27
CA TYR A 53 12.70 -7.96 -8.32
C TYR A 53 11.47 -7.57 -7.51
N PHE A 54 11.60 -6.53 -6.70
CA PHE A 54 10.56 -6.07 -5.79
C PHE A 54 10.49 -4.55 -5.85
N TYR A 55 9.28 -3.99 -5.82
CA TYR A 55 9.07 -2.55 -5.81
C TYR A 55 7.85 -2.20 -4.94
N GLU A 56 7.81 -0.96 -4.49
CA GLU A 56 6.64 -0.34 -3.86
C GLU A 56 6.21 0.83 -4.74
N PHE A 57 4.96 0.84 -5.18
CA PHE A 57 4.43 1.92 -5.99
C PHE A 57 3.81 3.00 -5.10
N GLN A 58 4.31 4.23 -5.20
CA GLN A 58 3.89 5.34 -4.31
C GLN A 58 3.37 6.57 -5.06
N HIS A 59 3.13 6.47 -6.38
CA HIS A 59 2.64 7.60 -7.16
C HIS A 59 1.12 7.65 -7.19
N ARG A 60 0.53 8.69 -6.59
CA ARG A 60 -0.91 8.94 -6.67
C ARG A 60 -1.30 9.43 -8.06
N PRO A 61 -2.20 8.74 -8.79
CA PRO A 61 -2.61 9.18 -10.13
C PRO A 61 -3.33 10.52 -10.08
N SER A 62 -3.05 11.39 -11.05
CA SER A 62 -3.73 12.69 -11.17
C SER A 62 -5.25 12.55 -11.30
N SER A 63 -5.75 11.45 -11.88
CA SER A 63 -7.18 11.15 -11.97
C SER A 63 -7.87 10.88 -10.63
N ALA A 64 -7.12 10.66 -9.54
CA ALA A 64 -7.69 10.54 -8.20
C ALA A 64 -8.07 11.90 -7.58
N THR A 65 -7.55 13.01 -8.13
CA THR A 65 -7.79 14.37 -7.64
C THR A 65 -9.28 14.70 -7.66
N GLY A 66 -9.84 15.05 -6.50
CA GLY A 66 -11.26 15.40 -6.35
C GLY A 66 -12.23 14.19 -6.37
N VAL A 67 -11.73 12.97 -6.56
CA VAL A 67 -12.52 11.72 -6.53
C VAL A 67 -12.21 10.93 -5.26
N VAL A 68 -10.93 10.84 -4.91
CA VAL A 68 -10.43 10.11 -3.73
C VAL A 68 -9.95 11.11 -2.67
N PRO A 69 -10.21 10.87 -1.37
CA PRO A 69 -9.73 11.75 -0.30
C PRO A 69 -8.22 12.01 -0.37
N GLU A 70 -7.81 13.24 -0.04
CA GLU A 70 -6.41 13.70 -0.22
C GLU A 70 -5.40 12.99 0.69
N PHE A 71 -5.85 12.37 1.78
CA PHE A 71 -4.95 11.58 2.64
C PHE A 71 -4.55 10.24 2.01
N VAL A 72 -5.28 9.77 0.99
CA VAL A 72 -4.98 8.53 0.28
C VAL A 72 -3.79 8.81 -0.66
N LYS A 73 -2.74 8.01 -0.52
CA LYS A 73 -1.50 8.10 -1.30
C LYS A 73 -1.67 7.34 -2.63
N ALA A 74 -0.79 6.38 -2.94
CA ALA A 74 -1.09 5.35 -3.92
C ALA A 74 -1.99 4.31 -3.26
N ASP A 75 -3.20 4.16 -3.78
CA ASP A 75 -4.17 3.17 -3.32
C ASP A 75 -3.93 1.82 -4.02
N HIS A 76 -4.65 0.80 -3.58
CA HIS A 76 -4.62 -0.52 -4.18
C HIS A 76 -4.90 -0.46 -5.68
N ALA A 77 -4.01 -1.07 -6.48
CA ALA A 77 -4.09 -1.16 -7.95
C ALA A 77 -3.84 0.15 -8.73
N ASP A 78 -3.42 1.24 -8.07
CA ASP A 78 -3.11 2.50 -8.77
C ASP A 78 -1.97 2.34 -9.80
N GLU A 79 -1.06 1.38 -9.62
CA GLU A 79 0.03 1.10 -10.54
C GLU A 79 -0.45 0.53 -11.87
N ILE A 80 -1.59 -0.17 -11.89
CA ILE A 80 -2.11 -0.86 -13.09
C ILE A 80 -2.26 0.12 -14.25
N ALA A 81 -2.82 1.30 -13.98
CA ALA A 81 -3.00 2.32 -15.00
C ALA A 81 -1.67 2.77 -15.62
N PHE A 82 -0.59 2.83 -14.85
CA PHE A 82 0.73 3.20 -15.33
C PHE A 82 1.41 2.07 -16.11
N VAL A 83 1.29 0.82 -15.61
CA VAL A 83 1.80 -0.38 -16.30
C VAL A 83 1.20 -0.52 -17.70
N PHE A 84 -0.10 -0.25 -17.84
CA PHE A 84 -0.79 -0.31 -19.14
C PHE A 84 -0.75 0.99 -19.94
N GLY A 85 -0.03 2.01 -19.46
CA GLY A 85 0.17 3.24 -20.21
C GLY A 85 -1.09 4.11 -20.37
N LYS A 86 -2.05 4.04 -19.44
CA LYS A 86 -3.25 4.90 -19.42
C LYS A 86 -2.93 6.38 -19.67
N PRO A 87 -1.85 6.98 -19.12
CA PRO A 87 -1.51 8.38 -19.41
C PRO A 87 -1.31 8.71 -20.90
N PHE A 88 -1.05 7.72 -21.75
CA PHE A 88 -0.86 7.88 -23.19
C PHE A 88 -2.12 7.59 -24.02
N LEU A 89 -3.22 7.19 -23.39
CA LEU A 89 -4.47 6.83 -24.09
C LEU A 89 -5.41 8.04 -24.30
N ALA A 90 -5.12 9.18 -23.67
CA ALA A 90 -5.90 10.41 -23.81
C ALA A 90 -5.45 11.27 -25.02
N GLY A 91 -5.16 10.62 -26.15
CA GLY A 91 -4.87 11.31 -27.40
C GLY A 91 -6.14 11.55 -28.21
N ASP A 92 -6.26 12.76 -28.78
CA ASP A 92 -7.29 13.11 -29.76
C ASP A 92 -7.39 12.05 -30.87
N VAL A 93 -8.52 11.33 -30.89
CA VAL A 93 -9.15 10.73 -32.08
C VAL A 93 -10.56 11.27 -32.19
#